data_AF-A0AAV5SSA8-F1
#
_entry.id   AF-A0AAV5SSA8-F1
#
_cell.length_a   1.000
_cell.length_b   1.000
_cell.length_c   1.000
_cell.angle_alpha   90.00
_cell.angle_beta   90.00
_cell.angle_gamma   90.00
#
_symmetry.space_group_name_H-M   'P 1'
#
loop_
_entity.id
_entity.type
_entity.pdbx_description
1 polymer ?
#
loop_
_entity_poly.entity_id
_entity_poly.type
_entity_poly.pdbx_seq_one_letter_code
_entity_poly.pdbx_strand_id
1 'polypeptide(L)'
;KEKSSPFACEMCGKRYSCQGSLHRHMKRHAKNDPSKMRYVCEICEQSFFSRSGYHRHKTGHLDDEEKRRPFKCEECGKRFSTNQYLKHHITSHL
;
A
#
# COMPACT_ATOMS: atom_id res chain seq x y z
N LYS A 1 39.65 -19.95 9.54
CA LYS A 1 38.91 -18.81 10.12
C LYS A 1 37.45 -19.20 10.27
N GLU A 2 37.05 -19.68 11.44
CA GLU A 2 35.64 -19.90 11.74
C GLU A 2 34.94 -18.55 11.79
N LYS A 3 33.96 -18.32 10.91
CA LYS A 3 33.10 -17.14 10.99
C LYS A 3 32.17 -17.34 12.19
N SER A 4 32.64 -16.97 13.39
CA SER A 4 31.78 -16.92 14.56
C SER A 4 30.57 -16.03 14.22
N SER A 5 29.39 -16.65 14.24
CA SER A 5 28.12 -15.96 14.06
C SER A 5 27.34 -16.10 15.36
N PRO A 6 27.75 -15.40 16.44
CA PRO A 6 27.19 -15.62 17.76
C PRO A 6 25.74 -15.13 17.88
N PHE A 7 25.32 -14.23 16.99
CA PHE A 7 23.98 -13.63 17.04
C PHE A 7 22.99 -14.44 16.22
N ALA A 8 22.05 -15.12 16.87
CA ALA A 8 21.01 -15.90 16.21
C ALA A 8 19.65 -15.17 16.24
N CYS A 9 18.86 -15.32 15.18
CA CYS A 9 17.46 -14.93 15.17
C CYS A 9 16.62 -16.01 15.85
N GLU A 10 15.92 -15.66 16.91
CA GLU A 10 15.06 -16.60 17.64
C GLU A 10 13.82 -17.03 16.84
N MET A 11 13.41 -16.24 15.84
CA MET A 11 12.21 -16.53 15.05
C MET A 11 12.46 -17.44 13.84
N CYS A 12 13.69 -17.52 13.34
CA CYS A 12 14.01 -18.36 12.17
C CYS A 12 15.36 -19.10 12.24
N GLY A 13 16.08 -18.99 13.36
CA GLY A 13 17.36 -19.66 13.59
C GLY A 13 18.55 -19.10 12.80
N LYS A 14 18.37 -18.10 11.92
CA LYS A 14 19.49 -17.54 11.13
C LYS A 14 20.53 -16.89 12.01
N ARG A 15 21.81 -17.20 11.75
CA ARG A 15 22.95 -16.68 12.48
C ARG A 15 23.64 -15.55 11.73
N TYR A 16 24.15 -14.58 12.49
CA TYR A 16 24.79 -13.37 12.01
C TYR A 16 26.10 -13.13 12.75
N SER A 17 27.09 -12.58 12.05
CA SER A 17 28.41 -12.25 12.60
C SER A 17 28.40 -11.03 13.51
N CYS A 18 27.40 -10.16 13.42
CA CYS A 18 27.28 -8.97 14.26
C CYS A 18 25.82 -8.63 14.60
N GLN A 19 25.64 -7.94 15.73
CA GLN A 19 24.32 -7.52 16.23
C GLN A 19 23.59 -6.58 15.25
N GLY A 20 24.30 -5.69 14.55
CA GLY A 20 23.69 -4.81 13.55
C GLY A 20 23.04 -5.57 12.38
N SER A 21 23.66 -6.68 11.96
CA SER A 21 23.10 -7.54 10.91
C SER A 21 21.86 -8.30 11.38
N LEU A 22 21.88 -8.80 12.62
CA LEU A 22 20.70 -9.38 13.27
C LEU A 22 19.57 -8.35 13.38
N HIS A 23 19.86 -7.14 13.86
CA HIS A 23 18.86 -6.08 14.01
C HIS A 23 18.21 -5.69 12.67
N ARG A 24 19.00 -5.53 11.59
CA ARG A 24 18.47 -5.28 10.24
C ARG A 24 17.60 -6.44 9.75
N HIS A 25 17.97 -7.67 10.07
CA HIS A 25 17.18 -8.85 9.75
C HIS A 25 15.84 -8.89 10.50
N MET A 26 15.82 -8.56 11.80
CA MET A 26 14.59 -8.51 12.60
C MET A 26 13.59 -7.50 12.05
N LYS A 27 14.04 -6.41 11.42
CA LYS A 27 13.15 -5.47 10.70
C LYS A 27 12.40 -6.12 9.55
N ARG A 28 12.94 -7.16 8.91
CA ARG A 28 12.23 -7.92 7.86
C ARG A 28 11.10 -8.76 8.46
N HIS A 29 11.34 -9.40 9.60
CA HIS A 29 10.28 -10.12 10.27
C HIS A 29 9.15 -9.17 10.71
N ALA A 30 9.49 -7.98 11.22
CA ALA A 30 8.49 -6.96 11.51
C ALA A 30 7.69 -6.51 10.26
N LYS A 31 8.27 -6.55 9.05
CA LYS A 31 7.54 -6.23 7.80
C LYS A 31 6.63 -7.36 7.32
N ASN A 32 6.99 -8.61 7.64
CA ASN A 32 6.23 -9.80 7.27
C ASN A 32 5.23 -10.21 8.34
N ASP A 33 5.18 -9.48 9.46
CA ASP A 33 4.23 -9.69 10.52
C ASP A 33 2.87 -9.09 10.10
N PRO A 34 1.81 -9.91 9.97
CA PRO A 34 0.49 -9.45 9.52
C PRO A 34 -0.13 -8.42 10.49
N SER A 35 0.21 -8.47 11.78
CA SER A 35 -0.31 -7.53 12.78
C SER A 35 0.21 -6.10 12.57
N LYS A 36 1.31 -5.93 11.81
CA LYS A 36 1.86 -4.61 11.45
C LYS A 36 1.31 -4.06 10.14
N MET A 37 0.58 -4.85 9.35
CA MET A 37 -0.13 -4.44 8.14
C MET A 37 -1.39 -3.65 8.51
N ARG A 38 -1.20 -2.48 9.12
CA ARG A 38 -2.27 -1.64 9.66
C ARG A 38 -3.07 -0.90 8.59
N TYR A 39 -2.45 -0.60 7.46
CA TYR A 39 -3.01 0.34 6.49
C TYR A 39 -3.51 -0.42 5.27
N VAL A 40 -4.83 -0.64 5.20
CA VAL A 40 -5.49 -1.33 4.10
C VAL A 40 -6.01 -0.30 3.10
N CYS A 41 -5.75 -0.50 1.82
CA CYS A 41 -6.35 0.29 0.75
C CYS A 41 -7.82 -0.09 0.58
N GLU A 42 -8.74 0.85 0.76
CA GLU A 42 -10.18 0.60 0.59
C GLU A 42 -10.59 0.45 -0.88
N ILE A 43 -9.68 0.74 -1.82
CA ILE A 43 -9.94 0.68 -3.27
C ILE A 43 -9.57 -0.69 -3.85
N CYS A 44 -8.44 -1.27 -3.42
CA CYS A 44 -7.90 -2.52 -3.96
C CYS A 44 -7.51 -3.55 -2.89
N GLU A 45 -7.86 -3.30 -1.64
CA GLU A 45 -7.62 -4.17 -0.47
C GLU A 45 -6.14 -4.47 -0.17
N GLN A 46 -5.22 -3.81 -0.88
CA GLN A 46 -3.79 -3.96 -0.66
C GLN A 46 -3.38 -3.41 0.70
N SER A 47 -2.64 -4.21 1.46
CA SER A 47 -2.21 -3.88 2.82
C SER A 47 -0.77 -3.37 2.87
N PHE A 48 -0.53 -2.36 3.71
CA PHE A 48 0.77 -1.71 3.86
C PHE A 48 1.20 -1.66 5.33
N PHE A 49 2.48 -1.89 5.57
CA PHE A 49 3.12 -1.80 6.89
C PHE A 49 3.46 -0.35 7.31
N SER A 50 3.38 0.62 6.38
CA SER A 50 3.77 2.01 6.64
C SER A 50 2.73 2.99 6.14
N ARG A 51 2.48 4.04 6.94
CA ARG A 51 1.55 5.13 6.58
C ARG A 51 2.00 5.84 5.30
N SER A 52 3.30 6.11 5.15
CA SER A 52 3.85 6.80 3.98
C SER A 52 3.72 5.96 2.71
N GLY A 53 3.95 4.64 2.80
CA GLY A 53 3.76 3.72 1.68
C GLY A 53 2.30 3.62 1.25
N TYR A 54 1.38 3.50 2.21
CA TYR A 54 -0.06 3.55 1.99
C TYR A 54 -0.50 4.85 1.32
N HIS A 55 -0.04 6.00 1.83
CA HIS A 55 -0.47 7.29 1.31
C HIS A 55 -0.01 7.49 -0.13
N ARG A 56 1.25 7.16 -0.45
CA ARG A 56 1.79 7.21 -1.82
C ARG A 56 1.05 6.28 -2.79
N HIS A 57 0.63 5.11 -2.30
CA HIS A 57 -0.18 4.20 -3.11
C HIS A 57 -1.59 4.77 -3.35
N LYS A 58 -2.25 5.29 -2.30
CA LYS A 58 -3.58 5.89 -2.38
C LYS A 58 -3.62 7.10 -3.31
N THR A 59 -2.59 7.95 -3.31
CA THR A 59 -2.51 9.07 -4.26
C THR A 59 -2.43 8.60 -5.70
N GLY A 60 -1.70 7.51 -5.99
CA GLY A 60 -1.66 6.92 -7.33
C GLY A 60 -3.02 6.44 -7.83
N HIS A 61 -3.91 5.97 -6.95
CA HIS A 61 -5.29 5.67 -7.34
C HIS A 61 -6.09 6.91 -7.71
N LEU A 62 -5.91 8.03 -7.03
CA LEU A 62 -6.58 9.28 -7.38
C LEU A 62 -6.09 9.83 -8.72
N ASP A 63 -4.77 9.82 -8.95
CA ASP A 63 -4.17 10.23 -10.23
C ASP A 63 -4.63 9.34 -11.39
N ASP A 64 -4.75 8.03 -11.14
CA ASP A 64 -5.20 7.05 -12.12
C ASP A 64 -6.71 7.12 -12.36
N GLU A 65 -7.53 7.29 -11.33
CA GLU A 65 -8.97 7.56 -11.46
C GLU A 65 -9.23 8.88 -12.18
N GLU A 66 -8.42 9.92 -11.95
CA GLU A 66 -8.53 11.18 -12.70
C GLU A 66 -8.26 10.97 -14.19
N LYS A 67 -7.23 10.18 -14.53
CA LYS A 67 -6.88 9.85 -15.91
C LYS A 67 -7.86 8.88 -16.57
N ARG A 68 -8.33 7.85 -15.86
CA ARG A 68 -9.27 6.84 -16.37
C ARG A 68 -10.70 7.35 -16.42
N ARG A 69 -11.06 8.27 -15.52
CA ARG A 69 -12.38 8.89 -15.39
C ARG A 69 -12.28 10.41 -15.35
N PRO A 70 -11.90 11.06 -16.46
CA PRO A 70 -11.68 12.50 -16.50
C PRO A 70 -12.98 13.31 -16.37
N PHE A 71 -14.13 12.70 -16.65
CA PHE A 71 -15.42 13.40 -16.65
C PHE A 71 -16.10 13.33 -15.28
N LYS A 72 -16.22 14.47 -14.58
CA LYS A 72 -16.85 14.57 -13.25
C LYS A 72 -18.24 15.20 -13.35
N CYS A 73 -19.21 14.64 -12.64
CA CYS A 73 -20.51 15.27 -12.39
C CYS A 73 -20.35 16.35 -11.33
N GLU A 74 -20.75 17.58 -11.63
CA GLU A 74 -20.63 18.71 -10.68
C GLU A 74 -21.65 18.64 -9.55
N GLU A 75 -22.80 18.00 -9.78
CA GLU A 75 -23.88 17.89 -8.80
C GLU A 75 -23.57 16.87 -7.69
N CYS A 76 -23.10 15.67 -8.04
CA CYS A 76 -22.85 14.60 -7.07
C CYS A 76 -21.38 14.18 -6.93
N GLY A 77 -20.48 14.73 -7.75
CA GLY A 77 -19.05 14.44 -7.71
C GLY A 77 -18.62 13.11 -8.34
N LYS A 78 -19.54 12.28 -8.85
CA LYS A 78 -19.19 11.00 -9.52
C LYS A 78 -18.35 11.22 -10.78
N ARG A 79 -17.40 10.31 -11.01
CA ARG A 79 -16.50 10.34 -12.17
C ARG A 79 -16.81 9.22 -13.17
N PHE A 80 -16.69 9.52 -14.45
CA PHE A 80 -17.01 8.66 -15.57
C PHE A 80 -15.84 8.61 -16.56
N SER A 81 -15.66 7.45 -17.19
CA SER A 81 -14.61 7.22 -18.20
C SER A 81 -14.89 7.91 -19.53
N THR A 82 -16.16 8.20 -19.85
CA THR A 82 -16.55 8.89 -21.08
C THR A 82 -17.59 9.98 -20.83
N ASN A 83 -17.63 10.97 -21.73
CA ASN A 83 -18.61 12.05 -21.69
C ASN A 83 -20.05 11.55 -21.88
N GLN A 84 -20.26 10.49 -22.68
CA GLN A 84 -21.57 9.90 -22.93
C GLN A 84 -22.19 9.34 -21.65
N TYR A 85 -21.41 8.61 -20.84
CA TYR A 85 -21.87 8.11 -19.54
C TYR A 85 -22.16 9.25 -18.56
N LEU A 86 -21.34 10.31 -18.55
CA LEU A 86 -21.62 11.49 -17.74
C LEU A 86 -22.95 12.15 -18.16
N LYS A 87 -23.20 12.34 -19.45
CA LYS A 87 -24.45 12.95 -19.94
C LYS A 87 -25.68 12.15 -19.56
N HIS A 88 -25.66 10.84 -19.75
CA HIS A 88 -26.74 9.96 -19.32
C HIS A 88 -26.91 10.01 -17.79
N HIS A 89 -25.82 10.04 -17.03
CA HIS A 89 -25.92 10.22 -15.59
C HIS A 89 -26.54 11.57 -15.19
N ILE A 90 -26.19 12.68 -15.86
CA ILE A 90 -26.78 13.99 -15.56
C ILE A 90 -28.30 13.96 -15.79
N THR A 91 -28.78 13.25 -16.82
CA THR A 91 -30.23 13.10 -17.04
C THR A 91 -30.96 12.31 -15.95
N SER A 92 -30.26 11.55 -15.10
CA SER A 92 -30.88 10.88 -13.95
C SER A 92 -31.07 11.78 -12.73
N HIS A 93 -30.51 12.99 -12.73
CA HIS A 93 -30.72 13.99 -11.67
C HIS A 93 -31.92 14.91 -11.94
N LEU A 94 -32.43 14.92 -13.18
CA LEU A 94 -33.68 15.58 -13.57
C LEU A 94 -34.89 14.80 -13.05
#